data_AF-A0A2N2APU3-F1
#
_entry.id   AF-A0A2N2APU3-F1
#
_cell.length_a   1.000
_cell.length_b   1.000
_cell.length_c   1.000
_cell.angle_alpha   90.00
_cell.angle_beta   90.00
_cell.angle_gamma   90.00
#
_symmetry.space_group_name_H-M   'P 1'
#
loop_
_entity.id
_entity.type
_entity.pdbx_description
1 polymer ?
#
loop_
_entity_poly.entity_id
_entity_poly.type
_entity_poly.pdbx_seq_one_letter_code
_entity_poly.pdbx_strand_id
1 'polypeptide(L)'
;MNVVGIITEHNPFHNGHLYHVEKARVQCDADLVVSVMSGHFLQRGEPALFNKWARAKMAVLGGVDLVIELPTAFSVRSASSFALGAVSILNSMRVVTHLCFGTESGNVDSLWPAARLLFNEPALFKALLRQLIDTGISYPAARAGAITRYLADTASVGISPEIYAAPNNILGIEYLKSLLKVKSDIRPTTIKRFAAGYHDMNIDSNVMIASATSIREELQDKGAITEAVGPVVPEASFEVMKQETLAARGPVFIRDYSKMLFYLLRSLPPEQIAEMYDVSEGLENRIMEISRSADSVQDLLSKLKTKRYTRTRLQRILSYILLGYTKSLAESFDLAGPRYIRVLGLSSAGRSLLKKVKKEADIPVITRTSPFLSQNDDTALMLKFDVKATDIYTLMYPGQSITRQGLDCKVMPYVTN
;
A
#
# COMPACT_ATOMS: atom_id res chain seq x y z
N MET A 1 -14.30 12.93 -20.81
CA MET A 1 -14.36 11.71 -19.99
C MET A 1 -13.41 11.90 -18.83
N ASN A 2 -13.92 11.89 -17.62
CA ASN A 2 -13.16 12.03 -16.39
C ASN A 2 -12.89 10.64 -15.80
N VAL A 3 -11.63 10.37 -15.48
CA VAL A 3 -11.20 9.14 -14.82
C VAL A 3 -10.52 9.53 -13.52
N VAL A 4 -11.08 9.08 -12.41
CA VAL A 4 -10.48 9.31 -11.09
C VAL A 4 -9.66 8.10 -10.68
N GLY A 5 -8.40 8.33 -10.35
CA GLY A 5 -7.52 7.38 -9.70
C GLY A 5 -7.70 7.41 -8.19
N ILE A 6 -7.70 6.23 -7.57
CA ILE A 6 -7.55 6.04 -6.13
C ILE A 6 -6.38 5.09 -5.87
N ILE A 7 -5.69 5.27 -4.75
CA ILE A 7 -4.55 4.42 -4.36
C ILE A 7 -4.92 3.70 -3.07
N THR A 8 -4.88 2.37 -3.08
CA THR A 8 -5.57 1.57 -2.06
C THR A 8 -4.81 0.30 -1.67
N GLU A 9 -5.27 -0.33 -0.58
CA GLU A 9 -4.83 -1.66 -0.16
C GLU A 9 -6.02 -2.63 0.01
N HIS A 10 -7.21 -2.10 0.33
CA HIS A 10 -8.44 -2.86 0.52
C HIS A 10 -8.29 -4.11 1.41
N ASN A 11 -7.78 -3.94 2.63
CA ASN A 11 -7.44 -5.04 3.54
C ASN A 11 -8.36 -5.14 4.79
N PRO A 12 -9.64 -5.57 4.68
CA PRO A 12 -10.38 -5.88 3.45
C PRO A 12 -11.05 -4.63 2.82
N PHE A 13 -11.76 -4.79 1.70
CA PHE A 13 -12.65 -3.75 1.19
C PHE A 13 -13.86 -3.60 2.13
N HIS A 14 -14.09 -2.40 2.67
CA HIS A 14 -15.03 -2.14 3.76
C HIS A 14 -15.87 -0.89 3.47
N ASN A 15 -16.86 -0.55 4.30
CA ASN A 15 -17.80 0.55 4.02
C ASN A 15 -17.11 1.92 3.89
N GLY A 16 -16.04 2.18 4.64
CA GLY A 16 -15.20 3.37 4.41
C GLY A 16 -14.52 3.45 3.03
N HIS A 17 -14.20 2.31 2.40
CA HIS A 17 -13.66 2.28 1.03
C HIS A 17 -14.77 2.50 0.00
N LEU A 18 -15.95 1.89 0.20
CA LEU A 18 -17.13 2.14 -0.63
C LEU A 18 -17.46 3.64 -0.65
N TYR A 19 -17.55 4.25 0.53
CA TYR A 19 -17.76 5.69 0.67
C TYR A 19 -16.70 6.51 -0.08
N HIS A 20 -15.43 6.11 -0.03
CA HIS A 20 -14.37 6.79 -0.77
C HIS A 20 -14.58 6.70 -2.28
N VAL A 21 -14.91 5.53 -2.82
CA VAL A 21 -15.20 5.33 -4.24
C VAL A 21 -16.37 6.22 -4.68
N GLU A 22 -17.47 6.21 -3.92
CA GLU A 22 -18.67 7.00 -4.21
C GLU A 22 -18.39 8.51 -4.18
N LYS A 23 -17.71 9.01 -3.14
CA LYS A 23 -17.39 10.43 -3.03
C LYS A 23 -16.34 10.87 -4.04
N ALA A 24 -15.36 10.03 -4.36
CA ALA A 24 -14.39 10.31 -5.43
C ALA A 24 -15.09 10.49 -6.77
N ARG A 25 -16.08 9.63 -7.06
CA ARG A 25 -16.88 9.73 -8.28
C ARG A 25 -17.63 11.06 -8.36
N VAL A 26 -18.30 11.45 -7.29
CA VAL A 26 -19.06 12.71 -7.22
C VAL A 26 -18.15 13.94 -7.27
N GLN A 27 -17.10 13.99 -6.44
CA GLN A 27 -16.22 15.15 -6.34
C GLN A 27 -15.41 15.42 -7.61
N CYS A 28 -15.07 14.37 -8.36
CA CYS A 28 -14.32 14.51 -9.60
C CYS A 28 -15.19 14.54 -10.86
N ASP A 29 -16.52 14.50 -10.70
CA ASP A 29 -17.47 14.29 -11.81
C ASP A 29 -16.98 13.15 -12.73
N ALA A 30 -16.62 12.02 -12.12
CA ALA A 30 -15.88 10.96 -12.79
C ALA A 30 -16.82 9.93 -13.44
N ASP A 31 -16.60 9.68 -14.73
CA ASP A 31 -17.26 8.60 -15.45
C ASP A 31 -16.79 7.24 -14.94
N LEU A 32 -15.51 7.14 -14.59
CA LEU A 32 -14.83 5.88 -14.28
C LEU A 32 -13.85 6.03 -13.12
N VAL A 33 -13.75 4.98 -12.30
CA VAL A 33 -12.83 4.89 -11.16
C VAL A 33 -11.77 3.82 -11.43
N VAL A 34 -10.49 4.19 -11.37
CA VAL A 34 -9.37 3.24 -11.38
C VAL A 34 -8.71 3.18 -10.00
N SER A 35 -8.45 1.97 -9.51
CA SER A 35 -7.72 1.74 -8.26
C SER A 35 -6.34 1.14 -8.56
N VAL A 36 -5.28 1.79 -8.10
CA VAL A 36 -3.95 1.17 -7.99
C VAL A 36 -3.84 0.58 -6.59
N MET A 37 -3.87 -0.75 -6.50
CA MET A 37 -4.03 -1.52 -5.26
C MET A 37 -2.77 -2.33 -4.96
N SER A 38 -2.28 -2.29 -3.72
CA SER A 38 -1.23 -3.19 -3.24
C SER A 38 -1.53 -4.66 -3.59
N GLY A 39 -0.51 -5.38 -4.07
CA GLY A 39 -0.52 -6.84 -4.22
C GLY A 39 -0.59 -7.56 -2.87
N HIS A 40 0.07 -8.71 -2.74
CA HIS A 40 -0.06 -9.56 -1.55
C HIS A 40 0.56 -9.00 -0.27
N PHE A 41 1.51 -8.08 -0.38
CA PHE A 41 2.17 -7.44 0.74
C PHE A 41 1.92 -5.94 0.71
N LEU A 42 1.64 -5.39 1.88
CA LEU A 42 1.11 -4.05 2.07
C LEU A 42 2.19 -3.07 2.57
N GLN A 43 1.88 -1.78 2.53
CA GLN A 43 2.78 -0.66 2.85
C GLN A 43 3.35 -0.70 4.27
N ARG A 44 2.65 -1.34 5.19
CA ARG A 44 3.09 -1.53 6.57
C ARG A 44 3.98 -2.76 6.79
N GLY A 45 4.25 -3.55 5.75
CA GLY A 45 5.04 -4.79 5.86
C GLY A 45 4.23 -5.95 6.44
N GLU A 46 2.93 -5.99 6.13
CA GLU A 46 2.04 -7.11 6.49
C GLU A 46 1.48 -7.78 5.23
N PRO A 47 1.21 -9.09 5.28
CA PRO A 47 0.45 -9.75 4.21
C PRO A 47 -1.00 -9.22 4.21
N ALA A 48 -1.61 -9.18 3.03
CA ALA A 48 -3.05 -8.94 2.93
C ALA A 48 -3.84 -10.12 3.53
N LEU A 49 -4.96 -9.85 4.20
CA LEU A 49 -5.85 -10.87 4.75
C LEU A 49 -6.34 -11.83 3.67
N PHE A 50 -6.66 -11.29 2.48
CA PHE A 50 -7.11 -12.06 1.33
C PHE A 50 -6.24 -11.74 0.12
N ASN A 51 -6.13 -12.72 -0.78
CA ASN A 51 -5.31 -12.59 -1.97
C ASN A 51 -5.74 -11.41 -2.85
N LYS A 52 -4.81 -10.93 -3.69
CA LYS A 52 -5.03 -9.72 -4.50
C LYS A 52 -6.20 -9.84 -5.48
N TRP A 53 -6.52 -11.04 -5.96
CA TRP A 53 -7.65 -11.28 -6.86
C TRP A 53 -8.99 -11.20 -6.14
N ALA A 54 -9.09 -11.76 -4.94
CA ALA A 54 -10.27 -11.64 -4.09
C ALA A 54 -10.54 -10.18 -3.74
N ARG A 55 -9.50 -9.42 -3.32
CA ARG A 55 -9.63 -7.98 -3.04
C ARG A 55 -9.98 -7.18 -4.29
N ALA A 56 -9.42 -7.51 -5.45
CA ALA A 56 -9.80 -6.88 -6.71
C ALA A 56 -11.27 -7.15 -7.07
N LYS A 57 -11.77 -8.38 -6.87
CA LYS A 57 -13.19 -8.73 -7.01
C LYS A 57 -14.06 -7.90 -6.06
N MET A 58 -13.68 -7.78 -4.78
CA MET A 58 -14.40 -6.94 -3.82
C MET A 58 -14.46 -5.47 -4.26
N ALA A 59 -13.33 -4.93 -4.73
CA ALA A 59 -13.26 -3.54 -5.19
C ALA A 59 -14.13 -3.28 -6.43
N VAL A 60 -14.11 -4.21 -7.40
CA VAL A 60 -14.95 -4.10 -8.60
C VAL A 60 -16.44 -4.16 -8.23
N LEU A 61 -16.83 -5.07 -7.34
CA LEU A 61 -18.20 -5.17 -6.83
C LEU A 61 -18.59 -3.93 -5.99
N GLY A 62 -17.61 -3.26 -5.38
CA GLY A 62 -17.76 -1.99 -4.66
C GLY A 62 -17.69 -0.73 -5.54
N GLY A 63 -17.80 -0.86 -6.87
CA GLY A 63 -17.92 0.28 -7.79
C GLY A 63 -16.62 0.79 -8.41
N VAL A 64 -15.50 0.08 -8.25
CA VAL A 64 -14.25 0.35 -8.98
C VAL A 64 -14.31 -0.24 -10.39
N ASP A 65 -14.00 0.55 -11.41
CA ASP A 65 -14.10 0.12 -12.80
C ASP A 65 -12.87 -0.64 -13.30
N LEU A 66 -11.68 -0.30 -12.81
CA LEU A 66 -10.44 -0.97 -13.16
C LEU A 66 -9.52 -1.08 -11.95
N VAL A 67 -9.07 -2.29 -11.62
CA VAL A 67 -8.11 -2.53 -10.53
C VAL A 67 -6.77 -2.92 -11.12
N ILE A 68 -5.74 -2.15 -10.78
CA ILE A 68 -4.35 -2.33 -11.20
C ILE A 68 -3.51 -2.71 -9.99
N GLU A 69 -2.62 -3.68 -10.14
CA GLU A 69 -1.65 -4.03 -9.11
C GLU A 69 -0.56 -2.96 -8.99
N LEU A 70 -0.30 -2.50 -7.77
CA LEU A 70 0.94 -1.81 -7.43
C LEU A 70 2.04 -2.87 -7.22
N PRO A 71 3.13 -2.86 -8.01
CA PRO A 71 4.18 -3.86 -7.86
C PRO A 71 4.76 -3.90 -6.45
N THR A 72 5.08 -5.10 -5.99
CA THR A 72 5.59 -5.40 -4.64
C THR A 72 6.83 -4.56 -4.30
N ALA A 73 7.64 -4.27 -5.32
CA ALA A 73 8.80 -3.38 -5.24
C ALA A 73 8.47 -2.01 -4.62
N PHE A 74 7.25 -1.51 -4.84
CA PHE A 74 6.75 -0.22 -4.36
C PHE A 74 5.69 -0.37 -3.26
N SER A 75 4.90 -1.46 -3.26
CA SER A 75 3.80 -1.63 -2.31
C SER A 75 4.31 -1.77 -0.87
N VAL A 76 5.41 -2.48 -0.62
CA VAL A 76 5.95 -2.76 0.72
C VAL A 76 7.02 -1.74 1.11
N ARG A 77 6.83 -0.44 0.84
CA ARG A 77 7.87 0.58 1.06
C ARG A 77 7.40 1.71 1.98
N SER A 78 8.26 2.69 2.20
CA SER A 78 7.87 3.95 2.85
C SER A 78 6.76 4.64 2.06
N ALA A 79 6.04 5.57 2.70
CA ALA A 79 4.99 6.36 2.05
C ALA A 79 5.47 7.05 0.76
N SER A 80 6.74 7.49 0.72
CA SER A 80 7.31 8.15 -0.45
C SER A 80 7.45 7.21 -1.66
N SER A 81 8.02 6.01 -1.50
CA SER A 81 8.15 5.07 -2.62
C SER A 81 6.80 4.48 -3.02
N PHE A 82 5.93 4.23 -2.04
CA PHE A 82 4.56 3.77 -2.28
C PHE A 82 3.77 4.77 -3.14
N ALA A 83 3.78 6.04 -2.74
CA ALA A 83 3.14 7.12 -3.49
C ALA A 83 3.76 7.29 -4.88
N LEU A 84 5.08 7.27 -4.98
CA LEU A 84 5.77 7.43 -6.26
C LEU A 84 5.40 6.32 -7.24
N GLY A 85 5.43 5.05 -6.81
CA GLY A 85 5.05 3.92 -7.66
C GLY A 85 3.60 4.01 -8.13
N ALA A 86 2.68 4.28 -7.21
CA ALA A 86 1.25 4.33 -7.54
C ALA A 86 0.88 5.53 -8.43
N VAL A 87 1.40 6.73 -8.13
CA VAL A 87 1.19 7.92 -8.96
C VAL A 87 1.84 7.78 -10.33
N SER A 88 3.03 7.17 -10.41
CA SER A 88 3.69 6.91 -11.70
C SER A 88 2.83 5.98 -12.57
N ILE A 89 2.26 4.92 -12.02
CA ILE A 89 1.34 4.03 -12.76
C ILE A 89 0.13 4.80 -13.28
N LEU A 90 -0.55 5.56 -12.42
CA LEU A 90 -1.72 6.35 -12.83
C LEU A 90 -1.36 7.36 -13.93
N ASN A 91 -0.21 8.03 -13.80
CA ASN A 91 0.29 8.98 -14.80
C ASN A 91 0.60 8.30 -16.13
N SER A 92 1.29 7.16 -16.10
CA SER A 92 1.66 6.39 -17.30
C SER A 92 0.46 5.80 -18.03
N MET A 93 -0.74 5.74 -17.42
CA MET A 93 -1.96 5.33 -18.10
C MET A 93 -2.48 6.39 -19.09
N ARG A 94 -2.06 7.66 -18.96
CA ARG A 94 -2.42 8.82 -19.81
C ARG A 94 -3.92 9.18 -19.92
N VAL A 95 -4.80 8.39 -19.32
CA VAL A 95 -6.25 8.61 -19.31
C VAL A 95 -6.79 9.12 -17.97
N VAL A 96 -5.97 9.07 -16.90
CA VAL A 96 -6.38 9.48 -15.55
C VAL A 96 -6.37 11.00 -15.47
N THR A 97 -7.49 11.59 -15.05
CA THR A 97 -7.64 13.06 -14.98
C THR A 97 -7.55 13.57 -13.55
N HIS A 98 -8.00 12.79 -12.57
CA HIS A 98 -8.01 13.16 -11.16
C HIS A 98 -7.38 12.09 -10.29
N LEU A 99 -6.83 12.49 -9.15
CA LEU A 99 -6.40 11.58 -8.08
C LEU A 99 -7.16 11.97 -6.81
N CYS A 100 -7.99 11.07 -6.29
CA CYS A 100 -8.74 11.30 -5.06
C CYS A 100 -8.19 10.44 -3.92
N PHE A 101 -7.86 11.06 -2.80
CA PHE A 101 -7.43 10.37 -1.58
C PHE A 101 -8.14 10.93 -0.35
N GLY A 102 -8.13 10.20 0.76
CA GLY A 102 -8.70 10.68 2.01
C GLY A 102 -7.71 11.51 2.81
N THR A 103 -8.15 12.60 3.42
CA THR A 103 -7.39 13.40 4.39
C THR A 103 -8.21 13.65 5.66
N GLU A 104 -7.55 14.05 6.75
CA GLU A 104 -8.24 14.37 7.99
C GLU A 104 -9.16 15.60 7.87
N SER A 105 -8.79 16.59 7.05
CA SER A 105 -9.54 17.85 6.88
C SER A 105 -10.45 17.90 5.65
N GLY A 106 -10.17 17.09 4.62
CA GLY A 106 -10.82 17.25 3.30
C GLY A 106 -10.35 18.48 2.52
N ASN A 107 -9.22 19.11 2.90
CA ASN A 107 -8.64 20.23 2.16
C ASN A 107 -7.28 19.85 1.54
N VAL A 108 -7.19 19.80 0.21
CA VAL A 108 -5.95 19.49 -0.51
C VAL A 108 -4.98 20.67 -0.50
N ASP A 109 -5.49 21.89 -0.48
CA ASP A 109 -4.68 23.11 -0.58
C ASP A 109 -3.77 23.29 0.63
N SER A 110 -4.22 22.85 1.81
CA SER A 110 -3.38 22.85 3.01
C SER A 110 -2.15 21.94 2.92
N LEU A 111 -2.10 21.01 1.96
CA LEU A 111 -1.00 20.04 1.83
C LEU A 111 0.05 20.45 0.78
N TRP A 112 -0.31 21.32 -0.16
CA TRP A 112 0.60 21.77 -1.22
C TRP A 112 1.89 22.44 -0.73
N PRO A 113 1.88 23.31 0.29
CA PRO A 113 3.10 23.93 0.80
C PRO A 113 4.14 22.90 1.26
N ALA A 114 3.69 21.89 2.03
CA ALA A 114 4.55 20.80 2.46
C ALA A 114 5.07 19.98 1.27
N ALA A 115 4.20 19.61 0.32
CA ALA A 115 4.59 18.83 -0.84
C ALA A 115 5.67 19.52 -1.69
N ARG A 116 5.53 20.84 -1.94
CA ARG A 116 6.53 21.64 -2.67
C ARG A 116 7.84 21.77 -1.91
N LEU A 117 7.78 21.98 -0.60
CA LEU A 117 8.98 22.03 0.25
C LEU A 117 9.75 20.70 0.20
N LEU A 118 9.05 19.59 0.31
CA LEU A 118 9.62 18.24 0.30
C LEU A 118 10.05 17.78 -1.10
N PHE A 119 9.56 18.42 -2.15
CA PHE A 119 10.04 18.21 -3.51
C PHE A 119 11.38 18.92 -3.74
N ASN A 120 11.53 20.15 -3.26
CA ASN A 120 12.74 20.97 -3.45
C ASN A 120 13.85 20.65 -2.43
N GLU A 121 13.46 20.28 -1.21
CA GLU A 121 14.33 20.00 -0.05
C GLU A 121 15.51 20.99 0.13
N PRO A 122 15.23 22.29 0.36
CA PRO A 122 16.27 23.30 0.52
C PRO A 122 17.16 23.02 1.75
N ALA A 123 18.41 23.51 1.71
CA ALA A 123 19.41 23.27 2.75
C ALA A 123 18.94 23.68 4.16
N LEU A 124 18.23 24.81 4.27
CA LEU A 124 17.67 25.28 5.54
C LEU A 124 16.65 24.27 6.13
N PHE A 125 15.77 23.71 5.30
CA PHE A 125 14.84 22.67 5.76
C PHE A 125 15.57 21.42 6.26
N LYS A 126 16.61 20.97 5.54
CA LYS A 126 17.44 19.83 5.96
C LYS A 126 18.13 20.08 7.31
N ALA A 127 18.61 21.30 7.53
CA ALA A 127 19.21 21.71 8.80
C ALA A 127 18.18 21.69 9.95
N LEU A 128 16.99 22.26 9.74
CA LEU A 128 15.90 22.24 10.73
C LEU A 128 15.45 20.82 11.07
N LEU A 129 15.30 19.96 10.06
CA LEU A 129 14.93 18.55 10.25
C LEU A 129 15.98 17.82 11.09
N ARG A 130 17.27 17.99 10.77
CA ARG A 130 18.36 17.39 11.54
C ARG A 130 18.36 17.86 12.99
N GLN A 131 18.25 19.15 13.22
CA GLN A 131 18.16 19.72 14.57
C GLN A 131 17.02 19.10 15.38
N LEU A 132 15.83 18.94 14.78
CA LEU A 132 14.69 18.33 15.46
C LEU A 132 14.86 16.83 15.70
N ILE A 133 15.46 16.08 14.77
CA ILE A 133 15.79 14.67 14.99
C ILE A 133 16.76 14.52 16.18
N ASP A 134 17.75 15.41 16.29
CA ASP A 134 18.76 15.39 17.35
C ASP A 134 18.15 15.64 18.76
N THR A 135 16.95 16.23 18.85
CA THR A 135 16.20 16.33 20.12
C THR A 135 15.59 15.02 20.62
N GLY A 136 15.64 13.96 19.80
CA GLY A 136 15.14 12.63 20.17
C GLY A 136 13.64 12.40 19.97
N ILE A 137 12.92 13.34 19.34
CA ILE A 137 11.53 13.13 18.91
C ILE A 137 11.46 12.20 17.69
N SER A 138 10.29 11.61 17.44
CA SER A 138 10.11 10.70 16.30
C SER A 138 10.32 11.40 14.95
N TYR A 139 10.82 10.69 13.94
CA TYR A 139 11.02 11.25 12.60
C TYR A 139 9.77 11.93 12.00
N PRO A 140 8.54 11.34 12.08
CA PRO A 140 7.34 12.03 11.60
C PRO A 140 7.07 13.36 12.33
N ALA A 141 7.28 13.40 13.65
CA ALA A 141 7.12 14.63 14.43
C ALA A 141 8.20 15.67 14.08
N ALA A 142 9.46 15.24 13.97
CA ALA A 142 10.56 16.11 13.54
C ALA A 142 10.31 16.70 12.15
N ARG A 143 9.81 15.88 11.21
CA ARG A 143 9.45 16.32 9.86
C ARG A 143 8.32 17.33 9.87
N ALA A 144 7.23 17.05 10.58
CA ALA A 144 6.10 17.98 10.69
C ALA A 144 6.51 19.32 11.32
N GLY A 145 7.33 19.27 12.38
CA GLY A 145 7.88 20.47 13.02
C GLY A 145 8.82 21.26 12.09
N ALA A 146 9.70 20.58 11.35
CA ALA A 146 10.62 21.23 10.41
C ALA A 146 9.89 21.91 9.25
N ILE A 147 8.86 21.25 8.70
CA ILE A 147 8.00 21.83 7.66
C ILE A 147 7.32 23.09 8.19
N THR A 148 6.70 23.00 9.37
CA THR A 148 5.96 24.12 9.95
C THR A 148 6.86 25.32 10.22
N ARG A 149 8.02 25.08 10.85
CA ARG A 149 9.00 26.12 11.13
C ARG A 149 9.51 26.78 9.84
N TYR A 150 9.87 25.98 8.85
CA TYR A 150 10.32 26.51 7.57
C TYR A 150 9.26 27.39 6.90
N LEU A 151 7.99 26.95 6.87
CA LEU A 151 6.90 27.70 6.23
C LEU A 151 6.51 28.98 7.00
N ALA A 152 6.57 28.95 8.33
CA ALA A 152 6.38 30.14 9.16
C ALA A 152 7.45 31.19 8.86
N ASP A 153 8.72 30.78 8.79
CA ASP A 153 9.87 31.67 8.59
C ASP A 153 9.96 32.23 7.16
N THR A 154 9.52 31.47 6.13
CA THR A 154 9.77 31.82 4.71
C THR A 154 8.54 32.25 3.92
N ALA A 155 7.33 31.84 4.32
CA ALA A 155 6.10 32.09 3.58
C ALA A 155 5.03 32.80 4.42
N SER A 156 5.30 33.09 5.70
CA SER A 156 4.32 33.65 6.65
C SER A 156 2.99 32.87 6.71
N VAL A 157 3.06 31.56 6.44
CA VAL A 157 1.91 30.66 6.46
C VAL A 157 1.85 29.97 7.82
N GLY A 158 0.87 30.35 8.65
CA GLY A 158 0.61 29.74 9.96
C GLY A 158 -0.21 28.44 9.85
N ILE A 159 0.37 27.37 9.31
CA ILE A 159 -0.25 26.03 9.32
C ILE A 159 0.22 25.26 10.56
N SER A 160 -0.71 24.63 11.28
CA SER A 160 -0.36 23.89 12.49
C SER A 160 0.38 22.58 12.17
N PRO A 161 1.39 22.18 12.98
CA PRO A 161 2.16 20.95 12.74
C PRO A 161 1.31 19.68 12.71
N GLU A 162 0.17 19.67 13.40
CA GLU A 162 -0.75 18.54 13.49
C GLU A 162 -1.29 18.13 12.11
N ILE A 163 -1.49 19.10 11.21
CA ILE A 163 -1.91 18.84 9.84
C ILE A 163 -0.86 17.96 9.12
N TYR A 164 0.43 18.26 9.27
CA TYR A 164 1.49 17.51 8.59
C TYR A 164 1.91 16.22 9.29
N ALA A 165 1.54 16.05 10.56
CA ALA A 165 1.81 14.85 11.33
C ALA A 165 0.71 13.77 11.17
N ALA A 166 -0.48 14.14 10.69
CA ALA A 166 -1.60 13.21 10.59
C ALA A 166 -1.35 12.10 9.53
N PRO A 167 -1.68 10.82 9.80
CA PRO A 167 -1.26 9.70 8.95
C PRO A 167 -1.73 9.79 7.49
N ASN A 168 -2.95 10.25 7.24
CA ASN A 168 -3.48 10.33 5.88
C ASN A 168 -2.95 11.56 5.15
N ASN A 169 -2.77 12.68 5.86
CA ASN A 169 -2.08 13.85 5.33
C ASN A 169 -0.62 13.54 4.96
N ILE A 170 0.11 12.74 5.74
CA ILE A 170 1.47 12.30 5.37
C ILE A 170 1.45 11.62 4.00
N LEU A 171 0.50 10.72 3.77
CA LEU A 171 0.38 10.00 2.50
C LEU A 171 -0.08 10.92 1.36
N GLY A 172 -1.05 11.81 1.63
CA GLY A 172 -1.50 12.84 0.69
C GLY A 172 -0.37 13.76 0.22
N ILE A 173 0.48 14.23 1.14
CA ILE A 173 1.66 15.03 0.82
C ILE A 173 2.62 14.24 -0.10
N GLU A 174 2.81 12.94 0.14
CA GLU A 174 3.64 12.09 -0.72
C GLU A 174 3.03 11.90 -2.12
N TYR A 175 1.71 11.82 -2.25
CA TYR A 175 1.04 11.82 -3.56
C TYR A 175 1.26 13.12 -4.32
N LEU A 176 1.06 14.27 -3.67
CA LEU A 176 1.29 15.59 -4.26
C LEU A 176 2.76 15.75 -4.69
N LYS A 177 3.70 15.34 -3.83
CA LYS A 177 5.14 15.33 -4.15
C LYS A 177 5.45 14.45 -5.35
N SER A 178 4.79 13.30 -5.45
CA SER A 178 4.97 12.36 -6.56
C SER A 178 4.40 12.91 -7.87
N LEU A 179 3.26 13.61 -7.85
CA LEU A 179 2.71 14.31 -9.01
C LEU A 179 3.69 15.36 -9.56
N LEU A 180 4.33 16.14 -8.67
CA LEU A 180 5.40 17.07 -9.05
C LEU A 180 6.59 16.34 -9.68
N LYS A 181 7.03 15.24 -9.07
CA LYS A 181 8.20 14.46 -9.50
C LYS A 181 8.02 13.86 -10.90
N VAL A 182 6.84 13.34 -11.21
CA VAL A 182 6.54 12.76 -12.53
C VAL A 182 5.98 13.77 -13.53
N LYS A 183 5.92 15.06 -13.16
CA LYS A 183 5.35 16.16 -13.96
C LYS A 183 3.96 15.82 -14.50
N SER A 184 3.09 15.34 -13.60
CA SER A 184 1.75 14.89 -13.96
C SER A 184 0.77 16.06 -14.10
N ASP A 185 -0.13 15.97 -15.08
CA ASP A 185 -1.30 16.84 -15.20
C ASP A 185 -2.52 16.35 -14.39
N ILE A 186 -2.40 15.22 -13.69
CA ILE A 186 -3.46 14.68 -12.84
C ILE A 186 -3.79 15.67 -11.73
N ARG A 187 -5.07 16.02 -11.62
CA ARG A 187 -5.58 16.98 -10.63
C ARG A 187 -5.85 16.26 -9.30
N PRO A 188 -5.13 16.60 -8.21
CA PRO A 188 -5.40 15.99 -6.92
C PRO A 188 -6.66 16.61 -6.28
N THR A 189 -7.48 15.76 -5.68
CA THR A 189 -8.60 16.14 -4.83
C THR A 189 -8.58 15.30 -3.56
N THR A 190 -9.34 15.70 -2.54
CA THR A 190 -9.45 14.94 -1.31
C THR A 190 -10.87 14.91 -0.74
N ILE A 191 -11.14 13.83 -0.02
CA ILE A 191 -12.33 13.69 0.83
C ILE A 191 -11.92 13.75 2.29
N LYS A 192 -12.81 14.30 3.13
CA LYS A 192 -12.65 14.19 4.57
C LYS A 192 -12.87 12.73 4.99
N ARG A 193 -11.90 12.14 5.70
CA ARG A 193 -12.08 10.83 6.34
C ARG A 193 -12.91 11.00 7.61
N PHE A 194 -13.88 10.11 7.80
CA PHE A 194 -14.45 9.91 9.13
C PHE A 194 -13.41 9.21 10.00
N ALA A 195 -13.12 9.79 11.16
CA ALA A 195 -12.35 9.13 12.19
C ALA A 195 -13.25 8.08 12.83
N ALA A 196 -13.38 6.92 12.18
CA ALA A 196 -14.21 5.84 12.68
C ALA A 196 -13.51 5.15 13.85
N GLY A 197 -14.11 5.26 15.03
CA GLY A 197 -13.97 4.30 16.12
C GLY A 197 -14.53 2.93 15.75
N TYR A 198 -14.55 2.03 16.72
CA TYR A 198 -15.16 0.71 16.55
C TYR A 198 -16.69 0.90 16.40
N HIS A 199 -17.21 0.71 15.18
CA HIS A 199 -18.64 0.83 14.81
C HIS A 199 -19.26 2.23 14.77
N ASP A 200 -18.54 3.23 14.26
CA ASP A 200 -19.13 4.57 14.09
C ASP A 200 -20.11 4.64 12.91
N MET A 201 -21.16 5.45 13.05
CA MET A 201 -22.17 5.66 12.01
C MET A 201 -21.80 6.84 11.12
N ASN A 202 -21.94 6.65 9.81
CA ASN A 202 -21.97 7.77 8.87
C ASN A 202 -23.36 8.42 8.91
N ILE A 203 -23.42 9.70 9.30
CA ILE A 203 -24.67 10.47 9.45
C ILE A 203 -25.39 10.66 8.10
N ASP A 204 -24.64 10.82 7.01
CA ASP A 204 -25.22 11.11 5.69
C ASP A 204 -25.85 9.88 5.03
N SER A 205 -25.40 8.67 5.39
CA SER A 205 -25.82 7.42 4.73
C SER A 205 -26.37 6.36 5.68
N ASN A 206 -26.38 6.60 7.01
CA ASN A 206 -26.75 5.62 8.03
C ASN A 206 -26.02 4.27 7.88
N VAL A 207 -24.79 4.28 7.36
CA VAL A 207 -23.95 3.09 7.18
C VAL A 207 -22.94 3.01 8.31
N MET A 208 -22.80 1.82 8.91
CA MET A 208 -21.78 1.57 9.92
C MET A 208 -20.40 1.47 9.25
N ILE A 209 -19.46 2.28 9.72
CA ILE A 209 -18.09 2.34 9.23
C ILE A 209 -17.16 1.96 10.37
N ALA A 210 -16.30 0.96 10.15
CA ALA A 210 -15.17 0.67 11.01
C ALA A 210 -13.86 0.95 10.29
N SER A 211 -12.81 1.20 11.06
CA SER A 211 -11.46 1.25 10.50
C SER A 211 -11.03 -0.12 9.99
N ALA A 212 -10.21 -0.16 8.93
CA ALA A 212 -9.62 -1.41 8.46
C ALA A 212 -8.87 -2.14 9.58
N THR A 213 -8.19 -1.39 10.48
CA THR A 213 -7.45 -1.97 11.60
C THR A 213 -8.36 -2.69 12.57
N SER A 214 -9.50 -2.08 12.93
CA SER A 214 -10.51 -2.68 13.81
C SER A 214 -11.06 -4.00 13.25
N ILE A 215 -11.33 -4.04 11.93
CA ILE A 215 -11.77 -5.28 11.26
C ILE A 215 -10.67 -6.35 11.32
N ARG A 216 -9.40 -5.96 11.08
CA ARG A 216 -8.26 -6.89 11.15
C ARG A 216 -8.04 -7.45 12.55
N GLU A 217 -8.17 -6.63 13.59
CA GLU A 217 -8.02 -7.04 14.99
C GLU A 217 -9.09 -8.07 15.37
N GLU A 218 -10.37 -7.81 15.06
CA GLU A 218 -11.46 -8.77 15.28
C GLU A 218 -11.18 -10.11 14.57
N LEU A 219 -10.81 -10.08 13.28
CA LEU A 219 -10.48 -11.29 12.53
C LEU A 219 -9.26 -12.03 13.10
N GLN A 220 -8.25 -11.29 13.57
CA GLN A 220 -7.03 -11.86 14.12
C GLN A 220 -7.29 -12.55 15.45
N ASP A 221 -8.06 -11.91 16.34
CA ASP A 221 -8.38 -12.40 17.68
C ASP A 221 -9.27 -13.64 17.62
N LYS A 222 -10.23 -13.67 16.69
CA LYS A 222 -11.13 -14.81 16.49
C LYS A 222 -10.53 -15.89 15.58
N GLY A 223 -9.53 -15.53 14.77
CA GLY A 223 -8.90 -16.40 13.78
C GLY A 223 -9.79 -16.80 12.61
N ALA A 224 -10.95 -16.17 12.46
CA ALA A 224 -11.96 -16.48 11.44
C ALA A 224 -12.83 -15.26 11.14
N ILE A 225 -13.59 -15.33 10.05
CA ILE A 225 -14.64 -14.33 9.75
C ILE A 225 -15.76 -14.46 10.79
N THR A 226 -16.18 -13.34 11.35
CA THR A 226 -17.31 -13.27 12.28
C THR A 226 -18.47 -12.48 11.68
N GLU A 227 -19.68 -12.73 12.17
CA GLU A 227 -20.87 -11.97 11.78
C GLU A 227 -20.79 -10.49 12.19
N ALA A 228 -19.92 -10.14 13.15
CA ALA A 228 -19.63 -8.75 13.53
C ALA A 228 -18.98 -7.93 12.40
N VAL A 229 -18.36 -8.59 11.41
CA VAL A 229 -17.75 -7.93 10.24
C VAL A 229 -18.80 -7.56 9.20
N GLY A 230 -19.91 -8.30 9.12
CA GLY A 230 -20.96 -8.12 8.12
C GLY A 230 -21.47 -6.68 8.01
N PRO A 231 -21.83 -6.01 9.13
CA PRO A 231 -22.35 -4.63 9.09
C PRO A 231 -21.35 -3.55 8.63
N VAL A 232 -20.04 -3.81 8.67
CA VAL A 232 -18.98 -2.81 8.42
C VAL A 232 -18.28 -2.99 7.07
N VAL A 233 -18.70 -3.98 6.29
CA VAL A 233 -18.24 -4.22 4.92
C VAL A 233 -19.44 -4.33 3.96
N PRO A 234 -19.28 -4.07 2.65
CA PRO A 234 -20.34 -4.32 1.70
C PRO A 234 -20.68 -5.82 1.66
N GLU A 235 -21.96 -6.14 1.43
CA GLU A 235 -22.44 -7.54 1.34
C GLU A 235 -21.62 -8.38 0.36
N ALA A 236 -21.36 -7.83 -0.83
CA ALA A 236 -20.53 -8.47 -1.85
C ALA A 236 -19.10 -8.75 -1.34
N SER A 237 -18.52 -7.85 -0.54
CA SER A 237 -17.21 -8.08 0.06
C SER A 237 -17.27 -9.20 1.10
N PHE A 238 -18.29 -9.20 1.95
CA PHE A 238 -18.48 -10.22 2.98
C PHE A 238 -18.61 -11.62 2.36
N GLU A 239 -19.38 -11.73 1.27
CA GLU A 239 -19.55 -13.00 0.55
C GLU A 239 -18.24 -13.49 -0.07
N VAL A 240 -17.45 -12.60 -0.68
CA VAL A 240 -16.11 -12.97 -1.18
C VAL A 240 -15.20 -13.43 -0.04
N MET A 241 -15.24 -12.75 1.11
CA MET A 241 -14.47 -13.17 2.28
C MET A 241 -14.89 -14.60 2.71
N LYS A 242 -16.20 -14.88 2.84
CA LYS A 242 -16.73 -16.21 3.17
C LYS A 242 -16.26 -17.27 2.17
N GLN A 243 -16.32 -16.99 0.87
CA GLN A 243 -15.85 -17.89 -0.19
C GLN A 243 -14.35 -18.22 -0.07
N GLU A 244 -13.50 -17.22 0.17
CA GLU A 244 -12.07 -17.45 0.33
C GLU A 244 -11.74 -18.22 1.61
N THR A 245 -12.47 -18.00 2.69
CA THR A 245 -12.32 -18.76 3.94
C THR A 245 -12.77 -20.20 3.80
N LEU A 246 -13.93 -20.46 3.17
CA LEU A 246 -14.38 -21.82 2.88
C LEU A 246 -13.39 -22.59 2.01
N ALA A 247 -12.72 -21.88 1.09
CA ALA A 247 -11.69 -22.46 0.24
C ALA A 247 -10.29 -22.49 0.88
N ALA A 248 -10.18 -22.16 2.17
CA ALA A 248 -8.94 -22.13 2.95
C ALA A 248 -7.83 -21.25 2.34
N ARG A 249 -8.21 -20.13 1.70
CA ARG A 249 -7.31 -19.12 1.10
C ARG A 249 -7.20 -17.82 1.92
N GLY A 250 -7.74 -17.81 3.14
CA GLY A 250 -7.65 -16.71 4.10
C GLY A 250 -8.67 -16.85 5.25
N PRO A 251 -8.68 -15.92 6.22
CA PRO A 251 -7.77 -14.79 6.34
C PRO A 251 -6.32 -15.20 6.63
N VAL A 252 -5.36 -14.48 6.06
CA VAL A 252 -3.92 -14.62 6.30
C VAL A 252 -3.45 -13.53 7.27
N PHE A 253 -2.66 -13.91 8.26
CA PHE A 253 -2.12 -13.03 9.29
C PHE A 253 -0.60 -13.10 9.36
N ILE A 254 0.01 -12.12 10.04
CA ILE A 254 1.46 -12.11 10.30
C ILE A 254 1.97 -13.40 10.96
N ARG A 255 1.14 -14.03 11.82
CA ARG A 255 1.53 -15.29 12.48
C ARG A 255 1.75 -16.45 11.49
N ASP A 256 1.11 -16.42 10.33
CA ASP A 256 1.10 -17.54 9.40
C ASP A 256 2.42 -17.70 8.63
N TYR A 257 3.25 -16.65 8.54
CA TYR A 257 4.59 -16.76 7.97
C TYR A 257 5.70 -16.95 9.01
N SER A 258 5.37 -17.07 10.31
CA SER A 258 6.36 -17.13 11.39
C SER A 258 7.42 -18.20 11.16
N LYS A 259 7.00 -19.44 10.85
CA LYS A 259 7.93 -20.56 10.65
C LYS A 259 8.88 -20.32 9.48
N MET A 260 8.38 -19.75 8.38
CA MET A 260 9.20 -19.40 7.21
C MET A 260 10.22 -18.30 7.54
N LEU A 261 9.80 -17.27 8.29
CA LEU A 261 10.71 -16.21 8.72
C LEU A 261 11.80 -16.77 9.64
N PHE A 262 11.46 -17.54 10.67
CA PHE A 262 12.45 -18.09 11.59
C PHE A 262 13.36 -19.12 10.93
N TYR A 263 12.88 -19.85 9.92
CA TYR A 263 13.74 -20.67 9.08
C TYR A 263 14.80 -19.81 8.37
N LEU A 264 14.40 -18.70 7.73
CA LEU A 264 15.33 -17.77 7.07
C LEU A 264 16.32 -17.15 8.07
N LEU A 265 15.84 -16.67 9.23
CA LEU A 265 16.70 -16.10 10.27
C LEU A 265 17.70 -17.11 10.86
N ARG A 266 17.42 -18.42 10.76
CA ARG A 266 18.36 -19.48 11.22
C ARG A 266 19.31 -19.95 10.12
N SER A 267 18.95 -19.72 8.85
CA SER A 267 19.68 -20.26 7.70
C SER A 267 20.53 -19.22 6.98
N LEU A 268 20.13 -17.95 7.01
CA LEU A 268 20.85 -16.87 6.37
C LEU A 268 22.02 -16.41 7.24
N PRO A 269 23.21 -16.20 6.65
CA PRO A 269 24.32 -15.58 7.36
C PRO A 269 24.02 -14.07 7.56
N PRO A 270 24.57 -13.43 8.62
CA PRO A 270 24.30 -12.01 8.93
C PRO A 270 24.54 -11.06 7.76
N GLU A 271 25.54 -11.35 6.91
CA GLU A 271 25.89 -10.56 5.74
C GLU A 271 24.75 -10.52 4.72
N GLN A 272 24.02 -11.63 4.53
CA GLN A 272 22.85 -11.64 3.64
C GLN A 272 21.67 -10.85 4.22
N ILE A 273 21.52 -10.81 5.54
CA ILE A 273 20.51 -9.97 6.19
C ILE A 273 20.90 -8.48 6.07
N ALA A 274 22.19 -8.16 6.17
CA ALA A 274 22.70 -6.80 5.96
C ALA A 274 22.39 -6.27 4.56
N GLU A 275 22.33 -7.14 3.54
CA GLU A 275 21.96 -6.77 2.17
C GLU A 275 20.47 -6.50 1.95
N MET A 276 19.61 -6.85 2.91
CA MET A 276 18.18 -6.56 2.81
C MET A 276 17.93 -5.05 2.82
N TYR A 277 16.94 -4.63 2.03
CA TYR A 277 16.60 -3.21 1.92
C TYR A 277 16.26 -2.62 3.31
N ASP A 278 16.69 -1.37 3.58
CA ASP A 278 16.44 -0.65 4.83
C ASP A 278 17.08 -1.27 6.10
N VAL A 279 17.89 -2.34 5.97
CA VAL A 279 18.77 -2.84 7.05
C VAL A 279 20.01 -1.97 7.13
N SER A 280 20.08 -1.16 8.19
CA SER A 280 21.25 -0.34 8.53
C SER A 280 22.26 -1.15 9.33
N GLU A 281 23.54 -0.79 9.23
CA GLU A 281 24.65 -1.42 9.95
C GLU A 281 24.31 -1.75 11.42
N GLY A 282 24.59 -2.99 11.81
CA GLY A 282 24.36 -3.55 13.13
C GLY A 282 22.93 -4.03 13.39
N LEU A 283 21.95 -3.67 12.56
CA LEU A 283 20.57 -4.14 12.73
C LEU A 283 20.44 -5.63 12.39
N GLU A 284 21.19 -6.12 11.41
CA GLU A 284 21.30 -7.54 11.08
C GLU A 284 21.71 -8.39 12.31
N ASN A 285 22.72 -7.93 13.05
CA ASN A 285 23.20 -8.63 14.25
C ASN A 285 22.14 -8.63 15.35
N ARG A 286 21.47 -7.48 15.56
CA ARG A 286 20.38 -7.36 16.53
C ARG A 286 19.18 -8.25 16.17
N ILE A 287 18.80 -8.32 14.89
CA ILE A 287 17.73 -9.22 14.41
C ILE A 287 18.09 -10.67 14.71
N MET A 288 19.32 -11.08 14.37
CA MET A 288 19.81 -12.43 14.61
C MET A 288 19.82 -12.79 16.10
N GLU A 289 20.36 -11.92 16.94
CA GLU A 289 20.43 -12.11 18.39
C GLU A 289 19.04 -12.29 19.01
N ILE A 290 18.12 -11.35 18.73
CA ILE A 290 16.77 -11.35 19.32
C ILE A 290 15.94 -12.53 18.77
N SER A 291 16.16 -12.93 17.51
CA SER A 291 15.45 -14.08 16.93
C SER A 291 15.70 -15.41 17.66
N ARG A 292 16.80 -15.52 18.43
CA ARG A 292 17.12 -16.73 19.21
C ARG A 292 16.18 -16.94 20.40
N SER A 293 15.62 -15.87 20.94
CA SER A 293 14.77 -15.88 22.13
C SER A 293 13.36 -15.36 21.86
N ALA A 294 13.00 -15.09 20.61
CA ALA A 294 11.67 -14.63 20.23
C ALA A 294 10.72 -15.81 19.98
N ASP A 295 9.54 -15.77 20.59
CA ASP A 295 8.55 -16.87 20.51
C ASP A 295 7.60 -16.72 19.32
N SER A 296 7.53 -15.52 18.74
CA SER A 296 6.68 -15.19 17.60
C SER A 296 7.21 -14.00 16.83
N VAL A 297 6.65 -13.72 15.65
CA VAL A 297 6.97 -12.50 14.89
C VAL A 297 6.59 -11.25 15.68
N GLN A 298 5.47 -11.28 16.40
CA GLN A 298 5.01 -10.17 17.23
C GLN A 298 5.97 -9.90 18.40
N ASP A 299 6.47 -10.96 19.04
CA ASP A 299 7.47 -10.87 20.10
C ASP A 299 8.84 -10.42 19.57
N LEU A 300 9.26 -10.92 18.40
CA LEU A 300 10.46 -10.43 17.72
C LEU A 300 10.38 -8.91 17.46
N LEU A 301 9.24 -8.43 16.94
CA LEU A 301 9.01 -7.01 16.68
C LEU A 301 8.99 -6.18 17.96
N SER A 302 8.41 -6.69 19.05
CA SER A 302 8.35 -5.97 20.32
C SER A 302 9.75 -5.78 20.92
N LYS A 303 10.59 -6.84 20.91
CA LYS A 303 11.97 -6.83 21.38
C LYS A 303 12.91 -6.01 20.49
N LEU A 304 12.68 -6.00 19.17
CA LEU A 304 13.48 -5.20 18.22
C LEU A 304 13.18 -3.70 18.28
N LYS A 305 11.95 -3.31 18.63
CA LYS A 305 11.52 -1.91 18.66
C LYS A 305 12.41 -1.08 19.59
N THR A 306 12.92 0.03 19.08
CA THR A 306 13.64 1.04 19.86
C THR A 306 13.13 2.44 19.48
N LYS A 307 13.68 3.50 20.10
CA LYS A 307 13.43 4.89 19.63
C LYS A 307 13.91 5.11 18.18
N ARG A 308 14.98 4.41 17.77
CA ARG A 308 15.58 4.48 16.42
C ARG A 308 14.78 3.69 15.38
N TYR A 309 14.18 2.56 15.76
CA TYR A 309 13.49 1.65 14.86
C TYR A 309 11.98 1.60 15.14
N THR A 310 11.20 2.20 14.24
CA THR A 310 9.74 2.14 14.33
C THR A 310 9.23 0.72 14.01
N ARG A 311 8.07 0.36 14.59
CA ARG A 311 7.46 -0.95 14.37
C ARG A 311 7.20 -1.24 12.89
N THR A 312 6.68 -0.25 12.15
CA THR A 312 6.39 -0.40 10.72
C THR A 312 7.64 -0.56 9.86
N ARG A 313 8.76 0.09 10.22
CA ARG A 313 10.05 -0.14 9.57
C ARG A 313 10.53 -1.57 9.77
N LEU A 314 10.48 -2.05 11.02
CA LEU A 314 10.87 -3.42 11.34
C LEU A 314 9.97 -4.46 10.64
N GLN A 315 8.65 -4.24 10.61
CA GLN A 315 7.70 -5.10 9.89
C GLN A 315 8.05 -5.22 8.39
N ARG A 316 8.34 -4.10 7.73
CA ARG A 316 8.81 -4.11 6.33
C ARG A 316 10.11 -4.88 6.18
N ILE A 317 11.09 -4.67 7.07
CA ILE A 317 12.36 -5.43 7.06
C ILE A 317 12.13 -6.93 7.15
N LEU A 318 11.23 -7.40 8.04
CA LEU A 318 10.90 -8.83 8.11
C LEU A 318 10.23 -9.33 6.83
N SER A 319 9.40 -8.51 6.17
CA SER A 319 8.85 -8.83 4.85
C SER A 319 9.94 -8.86 3.77
N TYR A 320 10.93 -7.98 3.82
CA TYR A 320 12.06 -7.98 2.88
C TYR A 320 12.92 -9.23 3.02
N ILE A 321 13.18 -9.68 4.25
CA ILE A 321 13.87 -10.95 4.51
C ILE A 321 13.07 -12.10 3.88
N LEU A 322 11.75 -12.16 4.13
CA LEU A 322 10.88 -13.18 3.56
C LEU A 322 10.89 -13.19 2.03
N LEU A 323 10.84 -12.00 1.42
CA LEU A 323 10.78 -11.82 -0.03
C LEU A 323 12.17 -11.84 -0.71
N GLY A 324 13.26 -11.80 0.06
CA GLY A 324 14.62 -11.57 -0.45
C GLY A 324 14.74 -10.23 -1.19
N TYR A 325 14.17 -9.16 -0.64
CA TYR A 325 14.22 -7.83 -1.23
C TYR A 325 15.49 -7.09 -0.79
N THR A 326 16.52 -7.15 -1.64
CA THR A 326 17.85 -6.58 -1.37
C THR A 326 17.95 -5.09 -1.70
N LYS A 327 18.99 -4.43 -1.19
CA LYS A 327 19.38 -3.07 -1.55
C LYS A 327 19.61 -2.90 -3.06
N SER A 328 20.28 -3.87 -3.69
CA SER A 328 20.54 -3.86 -5.15
C SER A 328 19.28 -3.98 -6.00
N LEU A 329 18.32 -4.83 -5.60
CA LEU A 329 17.03 -4.93 -6.27
C LEU A 329 16.23 -3.63 -6.12
N ALA A 330 16.22 -3.07 -4.91
CA ALA A 330 15.57 -1.81 -4.62
C ALA A 330 16.12 -0.67 -5.48
N GLU A 331 17.44 -0.55 -5.58
CA GLU A 331 18.10 0.44 -6.46
C GLU A 331 17.70 0.24 -7.93
N SER A 332 17.76 -1.00 -8.42
CA SER A 332 17.35 -1.33 -9.80
C SER A 332 15.90 -0.91 -10.08
N PHE A 333 14.97 -1.19 -9.16
CA PHE A 333 13.57 -0.79 -9.30
C PHE A 333 13.34 0.71 -9.16
N ASP A 334 14.10 1.38 -8.28
CA ASP A 334 14.02 2.83 -8.10
C ASP A 334 14.54 3.59 -9.34
N LEU A 335 15.55 3.06 -10.05
CA LEU A 335 16.02 3.59 -11.33
C LEU A 335 15.00 3.35 -12.46
N ALA A 336 14.45 2.13 -12.55
CA ALA A 336 13.56 1.74 -13.64
C ALA A 336 12.16 2.38 -13.54
N GLY A 337 11.69 2.66 -12.31
CA GLY A 337 10.30 3.01 -12.03
C GLY A 337 9.34 1.85 -12.36
N PRO A 338 8.02 2.02 -12.16
CA PRO A 338 7.04 1.01 -12.57
C PRO A 338 7.11 0.73 -14.08
N ARG A 339 7.26 -0.54 -14.45
CA ARG A 339 7.49 -0.97 -15.84
C ARG A 339 6.26 -1.53 -16.55
N TYR A 340 5.13 -1.66 -15.87
CA TYR A 340 3.90 -2.18 -16.44
C TYR A 340 2.64 -1.72 -15.69
N ILE A 341 1.48 -1.88 -16.34
CA ILE A 341 0.14 -1.73 -15.75
C ILE A 341 -0.48 -3.13 -15.67
N ARG A 342 -0.42 -3.76 -14.50
CA ARG A 342 -0.92 -5.13 -14.28
C ARG A 342 -2.39 -5.12 -13.88
N VAL A 343 -3.26 -5.66 -14.71
CA VAL A 343 -4.71 -5.66 -14.47
C VAL A 343 -5.08 -6.82 -13.54
N LEU A 344 -5.82 -6.54 -12.47
CA LEU A 344 -6.34 -7.54 -11.51
C LEU A 344 -7.86 -7.71 -11.59
N GLY A 345 -8.59 -6.69 -12.02
CA GLY A 345 -10.03 -6.79 -12.21
C GLY A 345 -10.62 -5.60 -12.96
N LEU A 346 -11.81 -5.77 -13.53
CA LEU A 346 -12.52 -4.74 -14.25
C LEU A 346 -14.05 -4.93 -14.25
N SER A 347 -14.78 -3.82 -14.22
CA SER A 347 -16.22 -3.77 -14.46
C SER A 347 -16.54 -3.86 -15.96
N SER A 348 -17.83 -3.92 -16.31
CA SER A 348 -18.29 -3.81 -17.70
C SER A 348 -17.83 -2.48 -18.34
N ALA A 349 -17.98 -1.37 -17.62
CA ALA A 349 -17.49 -0.05 -18.03
C ALA A 349 -15.96 0.03 -18.07
N GLY A 350 -15.29 -0.68 -17.16
CA GLY A 350 -13.84 -0.85 -17.10
C GLY A 350 -13.22 -1.46 -18.36
N ARG A 351 -13.95 -2.28 -19.12
CA ARG A 351 -13.48 -2.83 -20.41
C ARG A 351 -13.18 -1.72 -21.42
N SER A 352 -14.05 -0.71 -21.48
CA SER A 352 -13.87 0.46 -22.34
C SER A 352 -12.67 1.30 -21.89
N LEU A 353 -12.49 1.47 -20.58
CA LEU A 353 -11.31 2.14 -20.03
C LEU A 353 -10.02 1.41 -20.39
N LEU A 354 -9.97 0.10 -20.16
CA LEU A 354 -8.79 -0.73 -20.44
C LEU A 354 -8.38 -0.68 -21.92
N LYS A 355 -9.36 -0.61 -22.84
CA LYS A 355 -9.08 -0.44 -24.27
C LYS A 355 -8.38 0.89 -24.56
N LYS A 356 -8.79 1.98 -23.91
CA LYS A 356 -8.14 3.30 -24.03
C LYS A 356 -6.73 3.28 -23.43
N VAL A 357 -6.58 2.72 -22.22
CA VAL A 357 -5.28 2.57 -21.56
C VAL A 357 -4.29 1.81 -22.43
N LYS A 358 -4.70 0.69 -23.05
CA LYS A 358 -3.84 -0.08 -23.97
C LYS A 358 -3.37 0.70 -25.20
N LYS A 359 -4.09 1.76 -25.60
CA LYS A 359 -3.75 2.60 -26.75
C LYS A 359 -2.84 3.77 -26.37
N GLU A 360 -3.03 4.32 -25.17
CA GLU A 360 -2.43 5.60 -24.76
C GLU A 360 -1.32 5.47 -23.72
N ALA A 361 -1.21 4.34 -23.02
CA ALA A 361 -0.25 4.18 -21.93
C ALA A 361 1.22 4.15 -22.41
N ASP A 362 2.10 4.72 -21.59
CA ASP A 362 3.56 4.76 -21.86
C ASP A 362 4.27 3.42 -21.59
N ILE A 363 3.65 2.56 -20.77
CA ILE A 363 4.20 1.29 -20.30
C ILE A 363 3.24 0.14 -20.64
N PRO A 364 3.74 -1.10 -20.85
CA PRO A 364 2.92 -2.22 -21.28
C PRO A 364 1.81 -2.56 -20.28
N VAL A 365 0.63 -2.89 -20.81
CA VAL A 365 -0.52 -3.36 -20.03
C VAL A 365 -0.52 -4.89 -19.99
N ILE A 366 -0.40 -5.46 -18.79
CA ILE A 366 -0.28 -6.90 -18.57
C ILE A 366 -1.60 -7.46 -18.05
N THR A 367 -2.27 -8.25 -18.89
CA THR A 367 -3.41 -9.09 -18.48
C THR A 367 -3.01 -10.55 -18.28
N ARG A 368 -2.10 -11.08 -19.10
CA ARG A 368 -1.49 -12.41 -18.96
C ARG A 368 0.01 -12.23 -18.68
N THR A 369 0.54 -12.85 -17.64
CA THR A 369 1.96 -12.70 -17.25
C THR A 369 2.92 -13.48 -18.11
N SER A 370 2.54 -14.68 -18.56
CA SER A 370 3.47 -15.64 -19.17
C SER A 370 4.33 -15.05 -20.30
N PRO A 371 3.79 -14.23 -21.23
CA PRO A 371 4.59 -13.61 -22.30
C PRO A 371 5.64 -12.60 -21.83
N PHE A 372 5.47 -12.03 -20.63
CA PHE A 372 6.37 -11.02 -20.06
C PHE A 372 7.44 -11.65 -19.15
N LEU A 373 7.13 -12.79 -18.53
CA LEU A 373 8.08 -13.48 -17.64
C LEU A 373 9.29 -14.09 -18.37
N SER A 374 9.14 -14.44 -19.64
CA SER A 374 10.22 -14.99 -20.47
C SER A 374 11.20 -13.94 -20.99
N GLN A 375 10.92 -12.65 -20.78
CA GLN A 375 11.80 -11.56 -21.22
C GLN A 375 12.99 -11.41 -20.25
N ASN A 376 14.00 -10.65 -20.69
CA ASN A 376 15.21 -10.37 -19.92
C ASN A 376 15.46 -8.85 -19.80
N ASP A 377 14.45 -8.15 -19.29
CA ASP A 377 14.43 -6.70 -19.09
C ASP A 377 13.90 -6.35 -17.69
N ASP A 378 13.86 -5.05 -17.37
CA ASP A 378 13.35 -4.56 -16.08
C ASP A 378 11.87 -4.93 -15.85
N THR A 379 11.08 -5.05 -16.93
CA THR A 379 9.68 -5.51 -16.88
C THR A 379 9.61 -6.93 -16.32
N ALA A 380 10.39 -7.85 -16.89
CA ALA A 380 10.45 -9.23 -16.44
C ALA A 380 11.04 -9.35 -15.03
N LEU A 381 12.08 -8.59 -14.70
CA LEU A 381 12.67 -8.60 -13.37
C LEU A 381 11.65 -8.21 -12.29
N MET A 382 10.94 -7.09 -12.49
CA MET A 382 9.92 -6.62 -11.56
C MET A 382 8.71 -7.56 -11.51
N LEU A 383 8.28 -8.11 -12.65
CA LEU A 383 7.16 -9.06 -12.67
C LEU A 383 7.51 -10.39 -12.00
N LYS A 384 8.74 -10.90 -12.16
CA LYS A 384 9.23 -12.10 -11.45
C LYS A 384 9.23 -11.89 -9.94
N PHE A 385 9.56 -10.68 -9.48
CA PHE A 385 9.50 -10.33 -8.06
C PHE A 385 8.06 -10.38 -7.53
N ASP A 386 7.08 -9.89 -8.29
CA ASP A 386 5.66 -10.00 -7.94
C ASP A 386 5.15 -11.44 -7.93
N VAL A 387 5.56 -12.26 -8.91
CA VAL A 387 5.23 -13.70 -8.93
C VAL A 387 5.82 -14.40 -7.71
N LYS A 388 7.08 -14.11 -7.36
CA LYS A 388 7.70 -14.64 -6.14
C LYS A 388 6.93 -14.24 -4.89
N ALA A 389 6.50 -12.98 -4.78
CA ALA A 389 5.69 -12.50 -3.66
C ALA A 389 4.36 -13.25 -3.56
N THR A 390 3.68 -13.48 -4.68
CA THR A 390 2.49 -14.34 -4.74
C THR A 390 2.78 -15.76 -4.26
N ASP A 391 3.83 -16.41 -4.79
CA ASP A 391 4.12 -17.80 -4.47
C ASP A 391 4.42 -17.97 -2.97
N ILE A 392 5.21 -17.06 -2.39
CA ILE A 392 5.47 -17.01 -0.95
C ILE A 392 4.19 -16.77 -0.15
N TYR A 393 3.33 -15.84 -0.59
CA TYR A 393 2.07 -15.55 0.08
C TYR A 393 1.15 -16.77 0.18
N THR A 394 1.09 -17.58 -0.87
CA THR A 394 0.21 -18.77 -0.90
C THR A 394 0.64 -19.89 0.07
N LEU A 395 1.88 -19.84 0.58
CA LEU A 395 2.34 -20.74 1.66
C LEU A 395 1.76 -20.36 3.02
N MET A 396 1.14 -19.18 3.15
CA MET A 396 0.50 -18.70 4.37
C MET A 396 -1.00 -19.05 4.43
N TYR A 397 -1.54 -19.71 3.39
CA TYR A 397 -2.94 -20.13 3.40
C TYR A 397 -3.21 -21.11 4.55
N PRO A 398 -4.36 -20.99 5.24
CA PRO A 398 -4.70 -21.86 6.37
C PRO A 398 -4.95 -23.33 5.96
N GLY A 399 -5.11 -23.62 4.67
CA GLY A 399 -5.25 -24.98 4.16
C GLY A 399 -4.04 -25.87 4.46
N GLN A 400 -4.27 -27.16 4.70
CA GLN A 400 -3.21 -28.12 5.05
C GLN A 400 -2.30 -28.50 3.87
N SER A 401 -2.76 -28.30 2.63
CA SER A 401 -1.98 -28.62 1.43
C SER A 401 -1.11 -27.45 1.00
N ILE A 402 0.15 -27.73 0.65
CA ILE A 402 1.03 -26.73 0.02
C ILE A 402 0.45 -26.32 -1.33
N THR A 403 0.11 -25.02 -1.45
CA THR A 403 -0.41 -24.46 -2.69
C THR A 403 0.64 -24.54 -3.81
N ARG A 404 0.21 -24.90 -5.02
CA ARG A 404 1.11 -24.93 -6.19
C ARG A 404 1.47 -23.50 -6.61
N GLN A 405 2.76 -23.28 -6.88
CA GLN A 405 3.29 -22.03 -7.43
C GLN A 405 2.68 -21.63 -8.79
N GLY A 406 2.89 -20.36 -9.17
CA GLY A 406 2.55 -19.79 -10.46
C GLY A 406 1.10 -19.34 -10.59
N LEU A 407 0.43 -18.95 -9.49
CA LEU A 407 -0.96 -18.46 -9.56
C LEU A 407 -1.10 -17.23 -10.45
N ASP A 408 -0.10 -16.35 -10.51
CA ASP A 408 -0.10 -15.17 -11.39
C ASP A 408 -0.24 -15.49 -12.88
N CYS A 409 0.16 -16.70 -13.29
CA CYS A 409 0.00 -17.20 -14.66
C CYS A 409 -1.35 -17.89 -14.90
N LYS A 410 -2.05 -18.29 -13.83
CA LYS A 410 -3.26 -19.13 -13.90
C LYS A 410 -4.53 -18.35 -13.61
N VAL A 411 -4.47 -17.37 -12.71
CA VAL A 411 -5.62 -16.57 -12.30
C VAL A 411 -5.73 -15.36 -13.22
N MET A 412 -6.82 -15.31 -13.98
CA MET A 412 -7.15 -14.19 -14.85
C MET A 412 -7.73 -13.01 -14.03
N PRO A 413 -7.67 -11.78 -14.56
CA PRO A 413 -8.34 -10.65 -13.93
C PRO A 413 -9.83 -10.93 -13.71
N TYR A 414 -10.38 -10.51 -12.57
CA TYR A 414 -11.82 -10.61 -12.33
C TYR A 414 -12.58 -9.72 -13.32
N VAL A 415 -13.66 -10.22 -13.90
CA VAL A 415 -14.49 -9.44 -14.83
C VAL A 415 -15.94 -9.58 -14.38
N THR A 416 -16.60 -8.46 -14.12
CA THR A 416 -18.05 -8.48 -13.89
C THR A 416 -18.77 -8.81 -15.19
N ASN A 417 -19.84 -9.61 -15.09
CA ASN A 417 -20.67 -9.98 -16.22
C ASN A 417 -21.38 -8.77 -16.83
#